data_AF-A0A6B2G8L2-F1
#
_entry.id   AF-A0A6B2G8L2-F1
#
_cell.length_a   1.000
_cell.length_b   1.000
_cell.length_c   1.000
_cell.angle_alpha   90.00
_cell.angle_beta   90.00
_cell.angle_gamma   90.00
#
_symmetry.space_group_name_H-M   'P 1'
#
loop_
_entity.id
_entity.type
_entity.pdbx_description
1 polymer ?
#
loop_
_entity_poly.entity_id
_entity_poly.type
_entity_poly.pdbx_seq_one_letter_code
_entity_poly.pdbx_strand_id
1 'polypeptide(L)'
;MKYQYGKGYFLFNTYPEAFINYTLLKAPNQEYAAQVLSYLGNPSYIYWDAYYKSGKTQISSPLYFILSNKSLKWAYQIVLFGSLVFVLFGGKRIQRIIPIIKPLQNQTLAFTRTISNMYYTKASHKIIATHKIRYFLAEIRLKYHIETDIYKKDFTKIAALKIGKSFEETEKVINFIKLVEAKQNLTKADLILLNNLIYNLTHNAL
;
A
#
# COMPACT_ATOMS: atom_id res chain seq x y z
N MET A 1 31.33 -20.97 -64.61
CA MET A 1 31.80 -21.17 -66.00
C MET A 1 33.27 -20.75 -66.09
N LYS A 2 34.09 -21.47 -66.85
CA LYS A 2 35.53 -21.19 -67.02
C LYS A 2 35.81 -20.83 -68.48
N TYR A 3 36.48 -19.71 -68.72
CA TYR A 3 36.86 -19.24 -70.06
C TYR A 3 38.36 -18.98 -70.12
N GLN A 4 39.06 -19.56 -71.10
CA GLN A 4 40.51 -19.38 -71.24
C GLN A 4 40.83 -18.09 -72.00
N TYR A 5 41.76 -17.30 -71.46
CA TYR A 5 42.20 -16.08 -72.11
C TYR A 5 43.69 -15.82 -71.82
N GLY A 6 44.49 -15.72 -72.88
CA GLY A 6 45.95 -15.59 -72.77
C GLY A 6 46.57 -16.74 -71.97
N LYS A 7 47.38 -16.41 -70.96
CA LYS A 7 48.05 -17.37 -70.06
C LYS A 7 47.20 -17.75 -68.84
N GLY A 8 45.95 -17.30 -68.75
CA GLY A 8 45.08 -17.49 -67.59
C GLY A 8 43.65 -17.87 -67.96
N TYR A 9 42.76 -17.82 -66.97
CA TYR A 9 41.35 -18.15 -67.14
C TYR A 9 40.47 -17.17 -66.36
N PHE A 10 39.33 -16.82 -66.95
CA PHE A 10 38.25 -16.13 -66.25
C PHE A 10 37.27 -17.16 -65.67
N LEU A 11 36.94 -16.99 -64.39
CA LEU A 11 35.91 -17.75 -63.71
C LEU A 11 34.70 -16.85 -63.50
N PHE A 12 33.57 -17.24 -64.08
CA PHE A 12 32.29 -16.56 -63.90
C PHE A 12 31.40 -17.38 -62.98
N ASN A 13 30.93 -16.76 -61.89
CA ASN A 13 29.86 -17.32 -61.07
C ASN A 13 28.55 -16.57 -61.38
N THR A 14 27.51 -17.32 -61.74
CA THR A 14 26.17 -16.79 -62.02
C THR A 14 25.31 -16.64 -60.78
N TYR A 15 25.77 -17.15 -59.62
CA TYR A 15 25.05 -17.06 -58.35
C TYR A 15 25.87 -16.34 -57.27
N PRO A 16 26.00 -15.00 -57.36
CA PRO A 16 26.81 -14.22 -56.41
C PRO A 16 26.20 -14.19 -54.99
N GLU A 17 24.90 -14.43 -54.85
CA GLU A 17 24.21 -14.49 -53.55
C GLU A 17 24.70 -15.63 -52.65
N ALA A 18 25.35 -16.65 -53.21
CA ALA A 18 26.00 -17.68 -52.41
C ALA A 18 27.10 -17.14 -51.48
N PHE A 19 27.70 -15.99 -51.82
CA PHE A 19 28.84 -15.42 -51.09
C PHE A 19 28.46 -14.32 -50.09
N ILE A 20 27.16 -13.99 -49.94
CA ILE A 20 26.76 -12.99 -48.94
C ILE A 20 26.71 -13.63 -47.55
N ASN A 21 26.95 -12.82 -46.52
CA ASN A 21 27.03 -13.27 -45.13
C ASN A 21 25.82 -14.13 -44.70
N TYR A 22 24.61 -13.72 -45.07
CA TYR A 22 23.39 -14.44 -44.70
C TYR A 22 23.36 -15.88 -45.25
N THR A 23 23.77 -16.07 -46.51
CA THR A 23 23.75 -17.38 -47.17
C THR A 23 24.86 -18.27 -46.64
N LEU A 24 26.05 -17.71 -46.39
CA LEU A 24 27.18 -18.42 -45.79
C LEU A 24 26.90 -18.90 -44.36
N LEU A 25 26.07 -18.21 -43.58
CA LEU A 25 25.79 -18.64 -42.20
C LEU A 25 24.84 -19.86 -42.11
N LYS A 26 24.23 -20.27 -43.22
CA LYS A 26 23.28 -21.40 -43.24
C LYS A 26 23.94 -22.65 -43.84
N ALA A 27 24.03 -23.72 -43.05
CA ALA A 27 24.47 -25.02 -43.57
C ALA A 27 23.44 -25.59 -44.57
N PRO A 28 23.87 -26.23 -45.68
CA PRO A 28 25.25 -26.59 -46.05
C PRO A 28 25.93 -25.58 -47.02
N ASN A 29 25.45 -24.34 -47.14
CA ASN A 29 25.90 -23.40 -48.18
C ASN A 29 27.39 -23.00 -48.10
N GLN A 30 28.01 -23.17 -46.93
CA GLN A 30 29.46 -22.96 -46.73
C GLN A 30 30.29 -23.90 -47.60
N GLU A 31 29.83 -25.15 -47.75
CA GLU A 31 30.52 -26.16 -48.56
C GLU A 31 30.49 -25.77 -50.05
N TYR A 32 29.35 -25.26 -50.53
CA TYR A 32 29.23 -24.76 -51.90
C TYR A 32 30.20 -23.60 -52.16
N ALA A 33 30.26 -22.61 -51.26
CA ALA A 33 31.19 -21.48 -51.40
C ALA A 33 32.66 -21.92 -51.38
N ALA A 34 33.02 -22.86 -50.49
CA ALA A 34 34.36 -23.42 -50.42
C ALA A 34 34.74 -24.18 -51.70
N GLN A 35 33.83 -25.01 -52.24
CA GLN A 35 34.05 -25.73 -53.49
C GLN A 35 34.25 -24.77 -54.67
N VAL A 36 33.43 -23.72 -54.79
CA VAL A 36 33.58 -22.74 -55.88
C VAL A 36 34.90 -21.97 -55.78
N LEU A 37 35.31 -21.59 -54.56
CA LEU A 37 36.59 -20.89 -54.36
C LEU A 37 37.81 -21.79 -54.55
N SER A 38 37.68 -23.11 -54.35
CA SER A 38 38.78 -24.06 -54.56
C SER A 38 39.32 -24.05 -56.00
N TYR A 39 38.50 -23.66 -56.99
CA TYR A 39 38.91 -23.51 -58.40
C TYR A 39 39.92 -22.38 -58.64
N LEU A 40 40.09 -21.45 -57.69
CA LEU A 40 41.11 -20.39 -57.75
C LEU A 40 42.52 -20.92 -57.43
N GLY A 41 42.62 -22.12 -56.86
CA GLY A 41 43.88 -22.72 -56.40
C GLY A 41 44.50 -21.95 -55.22
N ASN A 42 45.82 -22.07 -55.05
CA ASN A 42 46.60 -21.38 -54.03
C ASN A 42 47.54 -20.35 -54.67
N PRO A 43 47.05 -19.18 -55.10
CA PRO A 43 47.90 -18.15 -55.69
C PRO A 43 48.82 -17.53 -54.63
N SER A 44 50.08 -17.28 -54.98
CA SER A 44 51.04 -16.58 -54.10
C SER A 44 50.68 -15.11 -53.86
N TYR A 45 49.94 -14.50 -54.80
CA TYR A 45 49.50 -13.10 -54.72
C TYR A 45 48.05 -12.98 -55.21
N ILE A 46 47.21 -12.34 -54.40
CA ILE A 46 45.83 -12.02 -54.74
C ILE A 46 45.72 -10.51 -54.92
N TYR A 47 45.45 -10.09 -56.14
CA TYR A 47 45.12 -8.70 -56.44
C TYR A 47 43.61 -8.54 -56.29
N TRP A 48 43.19 -7.70 -55.33
CA TRP A 48 41.79 -7.45 -55.05
C TRP A 48 41.41 -6.02 -55.46
N ASP A 49 40.55 -5.90 -56.46
CA ASP A 49 40.00 -4.61 -56.87
C ASP A 49 38.65 -4.34 -56.17
N ALA A 50 38.66 -3.35 -55.27
CA ALA A 50 37.47 -2.88 -54.56
C ALA A 50 37.02 -1.48 -55.02
N TYR A 51 37.51 -0.99 -56.17
CA TYR A 51 37.36 0.41 -56.60
C TYR A 51 35.90 0.90 -56.67
N TYR A 52 34.95 0.01 -56.99
CA TYR A 52 33.52 0.33 -57.02
C TYR A 52 32.74 -0.11 -55.77
N LYS A 53 33.40 -0.65 -54.73
CA LYS A 53 32.78 -1.20 -53.51
C LYS A 53 33.02 -0.38 -52.24
N SER A 54 33.62 0.80 -52.32
CA SER A 54 33.47 1.77 -51.24
C SER A 54 32.01 2.22 -51.19
N GLY A 55 31.26 1.76 -50.19
CA GLY A 55 29.91 2.25 -49.91
C GLY A 55 29.86 3.78 -49.79
N LYS A 56 28.64 4.35 -49.70
CA LYS A 56 28.38 5.80 -49.65
C LYS A 56 29.53 6.59 -49.00
N THR A 57 30.20 7.44 -49.78
CA THR A 57 31.32 8.28 -49.34
C THR A 57 30.94 9.24 -48.21
N GLN A 58 29.65 9.43 -47.95
CA GLN A 58 29.13 10.17 -46.82
C GLN A 58 28.05 9.36 -46.11
N ILE A 59 28.19 9.25 -44.78
CA ILE A 59 27.14 8.74 -43.91
C ILE A 59 26.03 9.80 -43.88
N SER A 60 25.06 9.70 -44.79
CA SER A 60 23.85 10.53 -44.77
C SER A 60 22.93 10.11 -43.63
N SER A 61 23.37 10.32 -42.39
CA SER A 61 22.46 10.30 -41.25
C SER A 61 21.65 11.60 -41.26
N PRO A 62 20.38 11.58 -40.81
CA PRO A 62 19.60 12.81 -40.63
C PRO A 62 20.32 13.87 -39.79
N LEU A 63 21.15 13.43 -38.83
CA LEU A 63 21.97 14.31 -38.00
C LEU A 63 23.08 15.00 -38.79
N TYR A 64 23.70 14.31 -39.75
CA TYR A 64 24.71 14.90 -40.63
C TYR A 64 24.11 16.06 -41.43
N PHE A 65 22.88 15.93 -41.92
CA PHE A 65 22.17 17.00 -42.62
C PHE A 65 21.95 18.24 -41.72
N ILE A 66 21.53 18.02 -40.47
CA ILE A 66 21.32 19.08 -39.48
C ILE A 66 22.63 19.81 -39.14
N LEU A 67 23.73 19.06 -38.98
CA LEU A 67 25.04 19.62 -38.62
C LEU A 67 25.79 20.27 -39.80
N SER A 68 25.43 19.92 -41.04
CA SER A 68 26.05 20.46 -42.25
C SER A 68 25.67 21.92 -42.52
N ASN A 69 24.48 22.36 -42.09
CA ASN A 69 24.05 23.75 -42.24
C ASN A 69 24.41 24.56 -40.99
N LYS A 70 25.11 25.70 -41.16
CA LYS A 70 25.55 26.57 -40.06
C LYS A 70 24.39 27.03 -39.16
N SER A 71 23.25 27.38 -39.75
CA SER A 71 22.08 27.85 -38.99
C SER A 71 21.44 26.72 -38.18
N LEU A 72 21.28 25.54 -38.76
CA LEU A 72 20.72 24.39 -38.05
C LEU A 72 21.66 23.86 -36.96
N LYS A 73 22.98 23.92 -37.18
CA LYS A 73 23.98 23.56 -36.16
C LYS A 73 23.85 24.43 -34.91
N TRP A 74 23.72 25.75 -35.07
CA TRP A 74 23.52 26.65 -33.93
C TRP A 74 22.17 26.42 -33.25
N ALA A 75 21.10 26.23 -34.01
CA ALA A 75 19.79 25.90 -33.45
C ALA A 75 19.85 24.61 -32.59
N TYR A 76 20.52 23.57 -33.09
CA TYR A 76 20.72 22.32 -32.37
C TYR A 76 21.50 22.51 -31.05
N GLN A 77 22.59 23.30 -31.09
CA GLN A 77 23.38 23.61 -29.90
C GLN A 77 22.61 24.42 -28.85
N ILE A 78 21.80 25.39 -29.28
CA ILE A 78 20.95 26.20 -28.40
C ILE A 78 19.89 25.33 -27.71
N VAL A 79 19.24 24.42 -28.45
CA VAL A 79 18.25 23.50 -27.87
C VAL A 79 18.90 22.57 -26.84
N LEU A 80 20.08 22.04 -27.14
CA LEU A 80 20.79 21.13 -26.25
C LEU A 80 21.25 21.85 -24.96
N PHE A 81 21.82 23.04 -25.10
CA PHE A 81 22.21 23.87 -23.96
C PHE A 81 21.00 24.35 -23.15
N GLY A 82 19.94 24.81 -23.82
CA GLY A 82 18.69 25.23 -23.19
C GLY A 82 18.00 24.11 -22.44
N SER A 83 18.01 22.88 -22.97
CA SER A 83 17.50 21.69 -22.28
C SER A 83 18.31 21.38 -21.01
N LEU A 84 19.64 21.44 -21.09
CA LEU A 84 20.51 21.22 -19.94
C LEU A 84 20.22 22.26 -18.84
N VAL A 85 20.17 23.54 -19.20
CA VAL A 85 19.81 24.63 -18.30
C VAL A 85 18.40 24.41 -17.72
N PHE A 86 17.42 24.06 -18.56
CA PHE A 86 16.05 23.79 -18.12
C PHE A 86 15.98 22.67 -17.08
N VAL A 87 16.73 21.58 -17.26
CA VAL A 87 16.78 20.48 -16.27
C VAL A 87 17.42 20.95 -14.97
N LEU A 88 18.55 21.67 -15.04
CA LEU A 88 19.27 22.18 -13.86
C LEU A 88 18.42 23.15 -13.03
N PHE A 89 17.67 24.04 -13.66
CA PHE A 89 16.83 25.02 -12.97
C PHE A 89 15.42 24.51 -12.64
N GLY A 90 14.84 23.69 -13.52
CA GLY A 90 13.51 23.11 -13.38
C GLY A 90 13.43 22.06 -12.26
N GLY A 91 14.52 21.30 -12.04
CA GLY A 91 14.59 20.33 -10.95
C GLY A 91 14.58 20.94 -9.54
N LYS A 92 14.94 22.22 -9.39
CA LYS A 92 15.08 22.89 -8.08
C LYS A 92 13.76 23.50 -7.57
N ARG A 93 12.72 23.66 -8.41
CA ARG A 93 11.47 24.37 -8.08
C ARG A 93 10.27 23.45 -7.79
N ILE A 94 10.48 22.25 -7.27
CA ILE A 94 9.39 21.40 -6.78
C ILE A 94 9.46 21.37 -5.25
N GLN A 95 8.64 22.18 -4.58
CA GLN A 95 8.47 22.07 -3.13
C GLN A 95 7.91 20.68 -2.82
N ARG A 96 8.52 19.97 -1.87
CA ARG A 96 8.03 18.66 -1.42
C ARG A 96 6.61 18.81 -0.86
N ILE A 97 5.71 17.91 -1.22
CA ILE A 97 4.38 17.82 -0.61
C ILE A 97 4.59 17.69 0.90
N ILE A 98 4.11 18.67 1.66
CA ILE A 98 4.12 18.59 3.12
C ILE A 98 3.09 17.52 3.49
N PRO A 99 3.49 16.38 4.09
CA PRO A 99 2.55 15.35 4.46
C PRO A 99 1.60 15.90 5.52
N ILE A 100 0.29 15.71 5.33
CA ILE A 100 -0.71 16.05 6.33
C ILE A 100 -0.56 15.05 7.49
N ILE A 101 0.09 15.47 8.56
CA ILE A 101 0.21 14.68 9.79
C ILE A 101 -1.17 14.63 10.42
N LYS A 102 -1.86 13.48 10.30
CA LYS A 102 -3.14 13.28 10.98
C LYS A 102 -2.89 13.33 12.50
N PRO A 103 -3.64 14.15 13.26
CA PRO A 103 -3.49 14.17 14.70
C PRO A 103 -3.81 12.80 15.31
N LEU A 104 -3.19 12.50 16.46
CA LEU A 104 -3.48 11.27 17.19
C LEU A 104 -4.97 11.23 17.53
N GLN A 105 -5.68 10.22 17.03
CA GLN A 105 -7.06 9.99 17.43
C GLN A 105 -7.07 9.53 18.90
N ASN A 106 -8.03 10.03 19.69
CA ASN A 106 -8.19 9.59 21.07
C ASN A 106 -8.70 8.13 21.09
N GLN A 107 -7.75 7.19 21.12
CA GLN A 107 -8.03 5.75 21.07
C GLN A 107 -8.84 5.29 22.28
N THR A 108 -8.72 5.96 23.44
CA THR A 108 -9.53 5.67 24.63
C THR A 108 -11.00 5.93 24.34
N LEU A 109 -11.32 7.09 23.73
CA LEU A 109 -12.70 7.42 23.36
C LEU A 109 -13.26 6.44 22.32
N ALA A 110 -12.45 6.06 21.33
CA ALA A 110 -12.84 5.10 20.31
C ALA A 110 -13.13 3.71 20.91
N PHE A 111 -12.27 3.23 21.81
CA PHE A 111 -12.44 1.96 22.50
C PHE A 111 -13.71 1.95 23.37
N THR A 112 -13.94 2.99 24.17
CA THR A 112 -15.14 3.14 24.99
C THR A 112 -16.41 3.11 24.15
N ARG A 113 -16.42 3.79 22.99
CA ARG A 113 -17.56 3.75 22.05
C ARG A 113 -17.81 2.36 21.47
N THR A 114 -16.74 1.63 21.13
CA THR A 114 -16.88 0.26 20.61
C THR A 114 -17.48 -0.67 21.65
N ILE A 115 -17.00 -0.61 22.89
CA ILE A 115 -17.58 -1.40 23.98
C ILE A 115 -19.03 -1.00 24.23
N SER A 116 -19.33 0.30 24.35
CA SER A 116 -20.71 0.76 24.58
C SER A 116 -21.65 0.31 23.47
N ASN A 117 -21.22 0.36 22.22
CA ASN A 117 -22.00 -0.10 21.08
C ASN A 117 -22.23 -1.61 21.12
N MET A 118 -21.23 -2.41 21.50
CA MET A 118 -21.38 -3.87 21.65
C MET A 118 -22.41 -4.24 22.72
N TYR A 119 -22.41 -3.54 23.86
CA TYR A 119 -23.43 -3.73 24.90
C TYR A 119 -24.81 -3.21 24.48
N TYR A 120 -24.87 -2.13 23.69
CA TYR A 120 -26.12 -1.58 23.15
C TYR A 120 -26.76 -2.52 22.14
N THR A 121 -26.00 -3.04 21.17
CA THR A 121 -26.50 -3.92 20.10
C THR A 121 -26.92 -5.29 20.60
N LYS A 122 -26.21 -5.85 21.60
CA LYS A 122 -26.59 -7.12 22.22
C LYS A 122 -27.82 -7.03 23.12
N ALA A 123 -28.32 -5.83 23.44
CA ALA A 123 -29.47 -5.59 24.32
C ALA A 123 -29.38 -6.37 25.65
N SER A 124 -28.17 -6.61 26.17
CA SER A 124 -27.94 -7.46 27.34
C SER A 124 -28.18 -6.68 28.64
N HIS A 125 -29.40 -6.18 28.83
CA HIS A 125 -29.80 -5.33 29.95
C HIS A 125 -29.53 -5.99 31.31
N LYS A 126 -29.68 -7.31 31.40
CA LYS A 126 -29.39 -8.07 32.62
C LYS A 126 -27.91 -7.96 33.04
N ILE A 127 -26.98 -8.15 32.10
CA ILE A 127 -25.54 -8.08 32.38
C ILE A 127 -25.15 -6.69 32.90
N ILE A 128 -25.68 -5.65 32.25
CA ILE A 128 -25.43 -4.25 32.64
C ILE A 128 -26.00 -3.98 34.04
N ALA A 129 -27.22 -4.43 34.32
CA ALA A 129 -27.85 -4.30 35.63
C ALA A 129 -27.06 -5.03 36.72
N THR A 130 -26.62 -6.27 36.48
CA THR A 130 -25.80 -7.04 37.43
C THR A 130 -24.47 -6.36 37.73
N HIS A 131 -23.77 -5.84 36.72
CA HIS A 131 -22.53 -5.09 36.94
C HIS A 131 -22.78 -3.81 37.74
N LYS A 132 -23.89 -3.13 37.48
CA LYS A 132 -24.27 -1.90 38.20
C LYS A 132 -24.60 -2.17 39.66
N ILE A 133 -25.35 -3.24 39.96
CA ILE A 133 -25.64 -3.68 41.33
C ILE A 133 -24.33 -4.03 42.06
N ARG A 134 -23.46 -4.81 41.42
CA ARG A 134 -22.16 -5.17 41.99
C ARG A 134 -21.31 -3.95 42.32
N TYR A 135 -21.26 -2.98 41.41
CA TYR A 135 -20.52 -1.74 41.62
C TYR A 135 -21.10 -0.93 42.79
N PHE A 136 -22.42 -0.77 42.84
CA PHE A 136 -23.10 -0.10 43.94
C PHE A 136 -22.84 -0.77 45.30
N LEU A 137 -22.93 -2.09 45.38
CA LEU A 137 -22.61 -2.82 46.61
C LEU A 137 -21.12 -2.65 46.97
N ALA A 138 -20.21 -2.74 46.00
CA ALA A 138 -18.79 -2.50 46.24
C ALA A 138 -18.54 -1.07 46.77
N GLU A 139 -19.23 -0.06 46.23
CA GLU A 139 -19.17 1.31 46.70
C GLU A 139 -19.65 1.42 48.15
N ILE A 140 -20.77 0.77 48.50
CA ILE A 140 -21.26 0.72 49.89
C ILE A 140 -20.22 0.09 50.82
N ARG A 141 -19.62 -1.03 50.39
CA ARG A 141 -18.60 -1.74 51.18
C ARG A 141 -17.37 -0.88 51.42
N LEU A 142 -16.91 -0.19 50.39
CA LEU A 142 -15.68 0.62 50.44
C LEU A 142 -15.89 1.92 51.21
N LYS A 143 -17.03 2.61 51.01
CA LYS A 143 -17.30 3.91 51.61
C LYS A 143 -17.84 3.82 53.03
N TYR A 144 -18.70 2.83 53.31
CA TYR A 144 -19.41 2.73 54.59
C TYR A 144 -18.98 1.53 55.44
N HIS A 145 -18.05 0.70 54.95
CA HIS A 145 -17.50 -0.47 55.65
C HIS A 145 -18.58 -1.47 56.15
N ILE A 146 -19.61 -1.68 55.32
CA ILE A 146 -20.72 -2.60 55.63
C ILE A 146 -20.55 -3.90 54.84
N GLU A 147 -20.82 -5.04 55.46
CA GLU A 147 -21.04 -6.30 54.75
C GLU A 147 -22.23 -6.17 53.80
N THR A 148 -22.02 -6.43 52.52
CA THR A 148 -23.04 -6.23 51.47
C THR A 148 -23.81 -7.50 51.18
N ASP A 149 -24.37 -8.11 52.21
CA ASP A 149 -25.34 -9.20 52.04
C ASP A 149 -26.76 -8.63 52.09
N ILE A 150 -27.33 -8.45 50.90
CA ILE A 150 -28.67 -7.86 50.73
C ILE A 150 -29.80 -8.74 51.31
N TYR A 151 -29.54 -10.02 51.60
CA TYR A 151 -30.55 -10.94 52.15
C TYR A 151 -30.55 -10.96 53.69
N LYS A 152 -29.55 -10.36 54.34
CA LYS A 152 -29.49 -10.22 55.79
C LYS A 152 -30.54 -9.21 56.28
N LYS A 153 -31.32 -9.58 57.30
CA LYS A 153 -32.43 -8.76 57.84
C LYS A 153 -32.00 -7.34 58.26
N ASP A 154 -30.78 -7.19 58.77
CA ASP A 154 -30.31 -5.91 59.30
C ASP A 154 -29.59 -5.04 58.25
N PHE A 155 -29.28 -5.57 57.06
CA PHE A 155 -28.51 -4.86 56.05
C PHE A 155 -29.16 -3.54 55.65
N THR A 156 -30.46 -3.55 55.32
CA THR A 156 -31.18 -2.35 54.89
C THR A 156 -31.19 -1.26 55.96
N LYS A 157 -31.32 -1.64 57.24
CA LYS A 157 -31.31 -0.69 58.37
C LYS A 157 -29.93 -0.07 58.56
N ILE A 158 -28.89 -0.91 58.56
CA ILE A 158 -27.51 -0.46 58.71
C ILE A 158 -27.09 0.43 57.53
N ALA A 159 -27.47 0.05 56.31
CA ALA A 159 -27.22 0.83 55.10
C ALA A 159 -27.92 2.19 55.15
N ALA A 160 -29.20 2.26 55.53
CA ALA A 160 -29.93 3.53 55.64
C ALA A 160 -29.27 4.49 56.64
N LEU A 161 -28.90 3.97 57.82
CA LEU A 161 -28.22 4.75 58.86
C LEU A 161 -26.86 5.29 58.42
N LYS A 162 -26.07 4.47 57.73
CA LYS A 162 -24.71 4.84 57.29
C LYS A 162 -24.70 5.76 56.08
N ILE A 163 -25.66 5.60 55.16
CA ILE A 163 -25.83 6.44 53.97
C ILE A 163 -26.46 7.79 54.37
N GLY A 164 -27.13 7.87 55.52
CA GLY A 164 -27.80 9.10 55.98
C GLY A 164 -29.11 9.39 55.25
N LYS A 165 -29.78 8.34 54.76
CA LYS A 165 -31.05 8.42 54.02
C LYS A 165 -32.17 7.74 54.78
N SER A 166 -33.41 8.06 54.43
CA SER A 166 -34.56 7.44 55.09
C SER A 166 -34.55 5.92 54.86
N PHE A 167 -35.05 5.18 55.85
CA PHE A 167 -35.19 3.74 55.74
C PHE A 167 -36.06 3.35 54.53
N GLU A 168 -37.14 4.11 54.29
CA GLU A 168 -38.09 3.87 53.21
C GLU A 168 -37.44 4.02 51.81
N GLU A 169 -36.60 5.03 51.60
CA GLU A 169 -35.87 5.21 50.34
C GLU A 169 -34.86 4.08 50.11
N THR A 170 -34.11 3.71 51.16
CA THR A 170 -33.12 2.64 51.08
C THR A 170 -33.78 1.29 50.83
N GLU A 171 -34.90 1.01 51.51
CA GLU A 171 -35.68 -0.20 51.35
C GLU A 171 -36.24 -0.34 49.93
N LYS A 172 -36.77 0.75 49.35
CA LYS A 172 -37.24 0.78 47.96
C LYS A 172 -36.12 0.36 46.99
N VAL A 173 -34.91 0.88 47.17
CA VAL A 173 -33.75 0.56 46.32
C VAL A 173 -33.35 -0.90 46.46
N ILE A 174 -33.19 -1.39 47.70
CA ILE A 174 -32.76 -2.79 47.96
C ILE A 174 -33.81 -3.80 47.47
N ASN A 175 -35.10 -3.53 47.67
CA ASN A 175 -36.16 -4.39 47.17
C ASN A 175 -36.20 -4.41 45.64
N PHE A 176 -35.99 -3.27 44.99
CA PHE A 176 -35.91 -3.22 43.53
C PHE A 176 -34.69 -4.00 43.00
N ILE A 177 -33.54 -3.93 43.68
CA ILE A 177 -32.36 -4.74 43.37
C ILE A 177 -32.67 -6.23 43.43
N LYS A 178 -33.34 -6.70 44.50
CA LYS A 178 -33.75 -8.11 44.65
C LYS A 178 -34.68 -8.56 43.51
N LEU A 179 -35.63 -7.70 43.11
CA LEU A 179 -36.53 -7.98 41.98
C LEU A 179 -35.78 -8.07 40.66
N VAL A 180 -34.80 -7.19 40.43
CA VAL A 180 -33.96 -7.17 39.24
C VAL A 180 -33.08 -8.43 39.16
N GLU A 181 -32.52 -8.89 40.28
CA GLU A 181 -31.73 -10.13 40.31
C GLU A 181 -32.57 -11.38 40.04
N ALA A 182 -33.81 -11.42 40.53
CA ALA A 182 -34.74 -12.53 40.31
C ALA A 182 -35.24 -12.60 38.84
N LYS A 183 -35.34 -11.47 38.14
CA LYS A 183 -35.81 -11.42 36.74
C LYS A 183 -34.81 -12.09 35.78
N GLN A 184 -35.30 -12.95 34.88
CA GLN A 184 -34.48 -13.52 33.80
C GLN A 184 -34.25 -12.54 32.67
N ASN A 185 -35.29 -11.81 32.25
CA ASN A 185 -35.23 -10.80 31.20
C ASN A 185 -35.52 -9.42 31.80
N LEU A 186 -34.64 -8.46 31.54
CA LEU A 186 -34.77 -7.08 31.97
C LEU A 186 -35.12 -6.18 30.79
N THR A 187 -36.09 -5.29 30.99
CA THR A 187 -36.41 -4.25 30.01
C THR A 187 -35.49 -3.05 30.15
N LYS A 188 -35.40 -2.23 29.10
CA LYS A 188 -34.68 -0.94 29.15
C LYS A 188 -35.23 -0.03 30.25
N ALA A 189 -36.55 -0.02 30.45
CA ALA A 189 -37.22 0.79 31.47
C ALA A 189 -36.79 0.38 32.89
N ASP A 190 -36.75 -0.93 33.17
CA ASP A 190 -36.26 -1.45 34.45
C ASP A 190 -34.81 -1.01 34.73
N LEU A 191 -33.95 -1.01 33.71
CA LEU A 191 -32.54 -0.61 33.84
C LEU A 191 -32.36 0.90 34.10
N ILE A 192 -33.16 1.74 33.44
CA ILE A 192 -33.18 3.19 33.68
C ILE A 192 -33.67 3.47 35.10
N LEU A 193 -34.73 2.78 35.53
CA LEU A 193 -35.28 2.90 36.87
C LEU A 193 -34.23 2.51 37.92
N LEU A 194 -33.55 1.37 37.73
CA LEU A 194 -32.45 0.93 38.60
C LEU A 194 -31.36 2.01 38.73
N ASN A 195 -30.94 2.58 37.60
CA ASN A 195 -29.94 3.64 37.58
C ASN A 195 -30.37 4.85 38.40
N ASN A 196 -31.60 5.32 38.19
CA ASN A 196 -32.11 6.52 38.84
C ASN A 196 -32.26 6.31 40.35
N LEU A 197 -32.75 5.14 40.77
CA LEU A 197 -32.86 4.78 42.19
C LEU A 197 -31.49 4.75 42.87
N ILE A 198 -30.50 4.10 42.27
CA ILE A 198 -29.13 4.04 42.82
C ILE A 198 -28.48 5.42 42.86
N TYR A 199 -28.65 6.21 41.79
CA TYR A 199 -28.09 7.56 41.71
C TYR A 199 -28.67 8.49 42.79
N ASN A 200 -29.99 8.48 42.97
CA ASN A 200 -30.66 9.30 43.98
C ASN A 200 -30.26 8.90 45.42
N LEU A 201 -29.95 7.62 45.65
CA LEU A 201 -29.50 7.17 46.96
C LEU A 201 -28.05 7.59 47.27
N THR A 202 -27.16 7.59 46.27
CA THR A 202 -25.70 7.77 46.44
C THR A 202 -25.22 9.21 46.27
N HIS A 203 -25.78 9.95 45.32
CA HIS A 203 -25.30 11.29 44.91
C HIS A 203 -26.17 12.43 45.44
N ASN A 204 -27.36 12.13 45.95
CA ASN A 204 -28.21 13.09 46.66
C ASN A 204 -28.05 12.98 48.18
N ALA A 205 -27.08 12.23 48.68
CA ALA A 205 -26.63 12.31 50.08
C ALA A 205 -25.83 13.61 50.21
N LEU A 206 -26.34 14.51 51.05
CA LEU A 206 -25.86 15.86 51.34
C LEU A 206 -24.33 15.99 51.33
#